data_AF-A0A7Z9GB24-F1
#
_entry.id   AF-A0A7Z9GB24-F1
#
_cell.length_a   1.000
_cell.length_b   1.000
_cell.length_c   1.000
_cell.angle_alpha   90.00
_cell.angle_beta   90.00
_cell.angle_gamma   90.00
#
_symmetry.space_group_name_H-M   'P 1'
#
loop_
_entity.id
_entity.type
_entity.pdbx_description
1 polymer ?
#
loop_
_entity_poly.entity_id
_entity_poly.type
_entity_poly.pdbx_seq_one_letter_code
_entity_poly.pdbx_strand_id
1 'polypeptide(L)'
;MKLLISTREFTTWIGSYEIRNYKHAALRIGQVYYTNLKNYDEATRSFRRFGKDFSESRLLDDALWWLGHSLLKNGRKDDAKAVFKKLLTQYPESKYAQRVRNGSASP
;
A
#
# COMPACT_ATOMS: atom_id res chain seq x y z
N MET A 1 -11.77 -38.38 -31.49
CA MET A 1 -11.60 -37.28 -32.46
C MET A 1 -11.26 -36.02 -31.68
N LYS A 2 -10.05 -35.47 -31.89
CA LYS A 2 -9.52 -34.24 -31.25
C LYS A 2 -10.38 -33.02 -31.56
N LEU A 3 -10.44 -32.09 -30.59
CA LEU A 3 -10.35 -30.62 -30.69
C LEU A 3 -10.23 -30.14 -29.22
N LEU A 4 -9.07 -29.97 -28.58
CA LEU A 4 -7.86 -29.18 -28.89
C LEU A 4 -8.14 -27.72 -29.29
N ILE A 5 -8.73 -26.98 -28.35
CA ILE A 5 -8.47 -25.55 -28.14
C ILE A 5 -8.58 -25.25 -26.62
N SER A 6 -7.88 -26.00 -25.77
CA SER A 6 -6.65 -25.53 -25.11
C SER A 6 -6.39 -24.02 -25.15
N THR A 7 -6.78 -23.34 -24.07
CA THR A 7 -5.88 -22.47 -23.26
C THR A 7 -5.10 -21.35 -23.97
N ARG A 8 -5.75 -20.25 -24.39
CA ARG A 8 -4.99 -19.00 -24.56
C ARG A 8 -5.67 -17.64 -24.40
N GLU A 9 -6.98 -17.54 -24.21
CA GLU A 9 -7.65 -16.22 -24.21
C GLU A 9 -8.61 -15.98 -23.02
N PHE A 10 -8.73 -16.90 -22.05
CA PHE A 10 -9.70 -16.73 -20.96
C PHE A 10 -9.14 -16.00 -19.72
N THR A 11 -7.81 -15.88 -19.60
CA THR A 11 -7.15 -15.27 -18.43
C THR A 11 -6.98 -13.76 -18.55
N THR A 12 -7.15 -13.18 -19.74
CA THR A 12 -6.88 -11.76 -19.98
C THR A 12 -8.05 -10.84 -19.58
N TRP A 13 -9.29 -11.35 -19.59
CA TRP A 13 -10.47 -10.49 -19.42
C TRP A 13 -10.93 -10.33 -17.96
N ILE A 14 -10.77 -11.34 -17.11
CA ILE A 14 -11.23 -11.30 -15.70
C ILE A 14 -10.11 -10.88 -14.74
N GLY A 15 -8.87 -11.32 -14.99
CA GLY A 15 -7.74 -11.09 -14.08
C GLY A 15 -7.22 -9.65 -14.08
N SER A 16 -7.29 -8.94 -15.21
CA SER A 16 -6.72 -7.59 -15.32
C SER A 16 -7.56 -6.50 -14.63
N TYR A 17 -8.88 -6.70 -14.55
CA TYR A 17 -9.81 -5.74 -13.95
C TYR A 17 -9.93 -5.94 -12.42
N GLU A 18 -10.03 -7.19 -11.96
CA GLU A 18 -10.16 -7.50 -10.53
C GLU A 18 -8.87 -7.19 -9.75
N ILE A 19 -7.69 -7.56 -10.28
CA ILE A 19 -6.41 -7.30 -9.58
C ILE A 19 -6.13 -5.80 -9.48
N ARG A 20 -6.48 -5.02 -10.50
CA ARG A 20 -6.30 -3.57 -10.49
C ARG A 20 -7.17 -2.90 -9.44
N ASN A 21 -8.45 -3.29 -9.34
CA ASN A 21 -9.38 -2.68 -8.38
C ASN A 21 -9.17 -3.19 -6.95
N TYR A 22 -8.76 -4.44 -6.79
CA TYR A 22 -8.56 -5.06 -5.48
C TYR A 22 -7.48 -4.35 -4.64
N LYS A 23 -6.38 -3.90 -5.25
CA LYS A 23 -5.37 -3.09 -4.55
C LYS A 23 -5.88 -1.71 -4.14
N HIS A 24 -6.61 -1.00 -5.02
CA HIS A 24 -7.18 0.30 -4.64
C HIS A 24 -8.18 0.16 -3.49
N ALA A 25 -9.00 -0.90 -3.50
CA ALA A 25 -9.90 -1.21 -2.40
C ALA A 25 -9.14 -1.53 -1.10
N ALA A 26 -8.10 -2.37 -1.16
CA ALA A 26 -7.28 -2.72 0.00
C ALA A 26 -6.60 -1.48 0.62
N LEU A 27 -6.08 -0.58 -0.20
CA LEU A 27 -5.51 0.69 0.25
C LEU A 27 -6.59 1.56 0.92
N ARG A 28 -7.78 1.64 0.32
CA ARG A 28 -8.92 2.40 0.84
C ARG A 28 -9.41 1.86 2.19
N ILE A 29 -9.41 0.55 2.40
CA ILE A 29 -9.76 -0.06 3.69
C ILE A 29 -8.82 0.46 4.79
N GLY A 30 -7.50 0.44 4.56
CA GLY A 30 -6.54 1.00 5.51
C GLY A 30 -6.77 2.49 5.78
N GLN A 31 -7.11 3.26 4.73
CA GLN A 31 -7.42 4.68 4.88
C GLN A 31 -8.68 4.91 5.71
N VAL A 32 -9.74 4.12 5.52
CA VAL A 32 -10.97 4.21 6.33
C VAL A 32 -10.69 3.92 7.80
N TYR A 33 -9.86 2.91 8.11
CA TYR A 33 -9.41 2.67 9.47
C TYR A 33 -8.68 3.88 10.06
N TYR A 34 -7.81 4.52 9.28
CA TYR A 34 -7.07 5.70 9.72
C TYR A 34 -7.95 6.94 9.91
N THR A 35 -8.83 7.26 8.96
CA THR A 35 -9.59 8.51 8.93
C THR A 35 -10.89 8.43 9.71
N ASN A 36 -11.74 7.46 9.39
CA ASN A 36 -13.12 7.41 9.88
C ASN A 36 -13.18 6.75 11.25
N LEU A 37 -12.46 5.64 11.41
CA LEU A 37 -12.49 4.84 12.64
C LEU A 37 -11.39 5.26 13.63
N LYS A 38 -10.39 6.03 13.18
CA LYS A 38 -9.18 6.39 13.95
C LYS A 38 -8.52 5.18 14.62
N ASN A 39 -8.71 4.00 14.05
CA ASN A 39 -8.15 2.74 14.53
C ASN A 39 -6.81 2.54 13.82
N TYR A 40 -5.77 3.14 14.40
CA TYR A 40 -4.44 3.16 13.80
C TYR A 40 -3.76 1.79 13.81
N ASP A 41 -4.16 0.88 14.71
CA ASP A 41 -3.67 -0.50 14.72
C ASP A 41 -4.21 -1.32 13.54
N GLU A 42 -5.50 -1.22 13.26
CA GLU A 42 -6.09 -1.87 12.06
C GLU A 42 -5.60 -1.22 10.77
N ALA A 43 -5.41 0.11 10.76
CA ALA A 43 -4.79 0.80 9.63
C ALA A 43 -3.37 0.27 9.38
N THR A 44 -2.55 0.17 10.43
CA THR A 44 -1.19 -0.39 10.37
C THR A 44 -1.19 -1.81 9.83
N ARG A 45 -2.08 -2.68 10.33
CA ARG A 45 -2.23 -4.07 9.84
C ARG A 45 -2.62 -4.11 8.37
N SER A 46 -3.58 -3.29 7.97
CA SER A 46 -4.06 -3.20 6.59
C SER A 46 -2.95 -2.77 5.63
N PHE A 47 -2.17 -1.74 5.94
CA PHE A 47 -1.07 -1.29 5.09
C PHE A 47 0.12 -2.26 5.07
N ARG A 48 0.43 -2.93 6.19
CA ARG A 48 1.44 -4.00 6.20
C ARG A 48 1.02 -5.17 5.32
N ARG A 49 -0.25 -5.56 5.38
CA ARG A 49 -0.80 -6.60 4.51
C ARG A 49 -0.76 -6.17 3.05
N PHE A 50 -1.12 -4.92 2.75
CA PHE A 50 -1.00 -4.36 1.40
C PHE A 50 0.43 -4.53 0.84
N GLY A 51 1.45 -4.21 1.63
CA GLY A 51 2.84 -4.37 1.21
C GLY A 51 3.28 -5.81 0.96
N LYS A 52 2.61 -6.80 1.57
CA LYS A 52 2.85 -8.23 1.34
C LYS A 52 2.09 -8.75 0.12
N ASP A 53 0.80 -8.44 0.06
CA ASP A 53 -0.11 -8.96 -0.96
C ASP A 53 0.10 -8.27 -2.32
N PHE A 54 0.66 -7.05 -2.33
CA PHE A 54 0.89 -6.24 -3.54
C PHE A 54 2.31 -5.68 -3.62
N SER A 55 3.32 -6.54 -3.44
CA SER A 55 4.75 -6.19 -3.42
C SER A 55 5.30 -5.56 -4.71
N GLU A 56 4.58 -5.67 -5.83
CA GLU A 56 4.95 -5.06 -7.13
C GLU A 56 4.08 -3.84 -7.48
N SER A 57 3.22 -3.41 -6.56
CA SER A 57 2.28 -2.33 -6.83
C SER A 57 2.95 -0.96 -6.85
N ARG A 58 2.58 -0.15 -7.85
CA ARG A 58 2.91 1.28 -7.90
C ARG A 58 2.27 2.13 -6.80
N LEU A 59 1.45 1.55 -5.93
CA LEU A 59 0.81 2.20 -4.78
C LEU A 59 1.53 1.88 -3.45
N LEU A 60 2.70 1.24 -3.51
CA LEU A 60 3.44 0.91 -2.29
C LEU A 60 3.96 2.13 -1.57
N ASP A 61 4.26 3.21 -2.29
CA ASP A 61 4.61 4.49 -1.71
C ASP A 61 3.42 5.11 -0.96
N ASP A 62 2.20 5.05 -1.51
CA ASP A 62 0.97 5.41 -0.78
C ASP A 62 0.82 4.56 0.49
N ALA A 63 0.97 3.24 0.40
CA ALA A 63 0.81 2.36 1.54
C ALA A 63 1.86 2.60 2.64
N LEU A 64 3.13 2.84 2.26
CA LEU A 64 4.21 3.16 3.20
C LEU A 64 3.99 4.53 3.86
N TRP A 65 3.52 5.52 3.11
CA TRP A 65 3.15 6.81 3.66
C TRP A 65 2.09 6.66 4.76
N TRP A 66 0.97 6.01 4.43
CA TRP A 66 -0.11 5.83 5.40
C TRP A 66 0.29 4.91 6.58
N LEU A 67 1.14 3.91 6.34
CA LEU A 67 1.70 3.07 7.40
C LEU A 67 2.53 3.89 8.38
N GLY A 68 3.43 4.73 7.89
CA GLY A 68 4.26 5.61 8.73
C GLY A 68 3.40 6.53 9.58
N HIS A 69 2.39 7.18 8.98
CA HIS A 69 1.46 8.02 9.72
C HIS A 69 0.61 7.26 10.74
N SER A 70 0.13 6.06 10.40
CA SER A 70 -0.62 5.22 11.33
C SER A 70 0.23 4.87 12.55
N LEU A 71 1.50 4.52 12.34
CA LEU A 71 2.44 4.24 13.42
C LEU A 71 2.71 5.47 14.29
N LEU A 72 2.89 6.65 13.70
CA LEU A 72 3.03 7.91 14.46
C LEU A 72 1.82 8.20 15.33
N LYS A 73 0.61 8.06 14.77
CA LYS A 73 -0.63 8.26 15.51
C LYS A 73 -0.82 7.27 16.64
N ASN A 74 -0.23 6.09 16.52
CA ASN A 74 -0.21 5.08 17.58
C ASN A 74 0.99 5.20 18.54
N GLY A 75 1.75 6.31 18.50
CA GLY A 75 2.91 6.54 19.38
C GLY A 75 4.16 5.73 19.02
N ARG A 76 4.12 4.90 17.97
CA ARG A 76 5.21 4.02 17.53
C ARG A 76 6.21 4.77 16.64
N LYS A 77 6.86 5.78 17.21
CA LYS A 77 7.71 6.73 16.46
C LYS A 77 8.90 6.06 15.77
N ASP A 78 9.56 5.12 16.40
CA ASP A 78 10.74 4.49 15.81
C ASP A 78 10.39 3.55 14.65
N ASP A 79 9.26 2.84 14.76
CA ASP A 79 8.72 2.06 13.64
C ASP A 79 8.33 2.98 12.47
N ALA A 80 7.71 4.13 12.75
CA ALA A 80 7.36 5.10 11.73
C ALA A 80 8.62 5.64 11.01
N LYS A 81 9.68 5.98 11.75
CA LYS A 81 10.97 6.40 11.17
C LYS A 81 11.52 5.32 10.24
N ALA A 82 11.49 4.06 10.66
CA ALA A 82 11.95 2.95 9.81
C ALA A 82 11.13 2.84 8.51
N VAL A 83 9.81 3.01 8.60
CA VAL A 83 8.91 3.00 7.43
C VAL A 83 9.16 4.18 6.50
N PHE A 84 9.33 5.39 7.03
CA PHE A 84 9.64 6.56 6.22
C PHE A 84 11.04 6.47 5.59
N LYS A 85 12.03 5.92 6.30
CA LYS A 85 13.33 5.61 5.71
C LYS A 85 13.17 4.65 4.53
N LYS A 86 12.39 3.59 4.68
CA LYS A 86 12.08 2.66 3.57
C LYS A 86 11.46 3.39 2.38
N LEU A 87 10.46 4.25 2.62
CA LEU A 87 9.83 5.08 1.58
C LEU A 87 10.86 5.95 0.84
N LEU A 88 11.72 6.65 1.57
CA LEU A 88 12.77 7.50 1.00
C LEU A 88 13.81 6.72 0.19
N THR A 89 14.13 5.49 0.60
CA THR A 89 15.13 4.66 -0.09
C THR A 89 14.58 3.91 -1.29
N GLN A 90 13.35 3.41 -1.22
CA GLN A 90 12.77 2.55 -2.25
C GLN A 90 11.95 3.34 -3.28
N TYR A 91 11.40 4.48 -2.88
CA TYR A 91 10.56 5.33 -3.74
C TYR A 91 11.04 6.78 -3.71
N PRO A 92 12.32 7.07 -4.00
CA PRO A 92 12.89 8.40 -3.83
C PRO A 92 12.21 9.50 -4.64
N GLU A 93 11.61 9.14 -5.79
CA GLU A 93 10.90 10.07 -6.69
C GLU A 93 9.40 10.21 -6.38
N SER A 94 8.89 9.46 -5.39
CA SER A 94 7.48 9.59 -5.00
C SER A 94 7.19 10.97 -4.41
N LYS A 95 6.00 11.50 -4.70
CA LYS A 95 5.44 12.69 -4.03
C LYS A 95 5.48 12.57 -2.51
N TYR A 96 5.35 11.35 -1.97
CA TYR A 96 5.41 11.11 -0.53
C TYR A 96 6.84 11.14 0.00
N ALA A 97 7.82 10.64 -0.75
CA ALA A 97 9.23 10.77 -0.38
C ALA A 97 9.66 12.24 -0.32
N GLN A 98 9.24 13.05 -1.31
CA GLN A 98 9.47 14.50 -1.29
C GLN A 98 8.84 15.15 -0.05
N ARG A 99 7.60 14.78 0.30
CA ARG A 99 6.92 15.24 1.52
C ARG A 99 7.67 14.89 2.80
N VAL A 100 8.16 13.66 2.94
CA VAL A 100 8.96 13.26 4.10
C VAL A 100 10.26 14.07 4.17
N ARG A 101 10.98 14.25 3.04
CA ARG A 101 12.21 15.07 3.00
C ARG A 101 11.99 16.50 3.45
N ASN A 102 10.85 17.08 3.06
CA ASN A 102 10.49 18.46 3.40
C ASN A 102 9.96 18.61 4.84
N GLY A 103 10.05 17.57 5.68
CA GLY A 103 9.69 17.63 7.10
C GLY A 103 8.20 17.50 7.41
N SER A 104 7.34 17.31 6.40
CA SER A 104 5.88 17.17 6.62
C SER A 104 5.45 15.86 7.30
N ALA A 105 6.41 14.97 7.56
CA ALA A 105 6.21 13.69 8.25
C ALA A 105 7.20 13.48 9.41
N SER A 106 7.83 14.56 9.92
CA SER A 106 8.73 14.46 11.07
C SER A 106 8.00 13.87 12.29
N PRO A 107 8.61 12.87 12.98
CA PRO A 107 8.02 12.18 14.13
C PRO A 107 7.81 13.07 15.36
#